data_AF-I1KTG4-F1
#
_entry.id   AF-I1KTG4-F1
#
_cell.length_a   1.000
_cell.length_b   1.000
_cell.length_c   1.000
_cell.angle_alpha   90.00
_cell.angle_beta   90.00
_cell.angle_gamma   90.00
#
_symmetry.space_group_name_H-M   'P 1'
#
loop_
_entity.id
_entity.type
_entity.pdbx_description
1 polymer ?
#
loop_
_entity_poly.entity_id
_entity_poly.type
_entity_poly.pdbx_seq_one_letter_code
_entity_poly.pdbx_strand_id
1 'polypeptide(L)'
;MASLEEDELVQMVQDFIESESTSPTSSTSSNCHTLNHRTQYFILQDVLRSEGDTGCEAKVLKCVLNHMRGRKGAEKTKTSLSKWLVMRMKMDGLDASVCHTSWATSLGCPAGEYEYIEVIIEDDQNCGKPTRLIVDIDFRSQFEVARPTQNYKELTDSVPVILVGTENKLCKIISLLCSAAKQCLREKGLHVPPWRTASYMQAKWLSVSRKEPSHDVIGYDDHEHADADIIGNWVPPSLKPKKRDLDGGGSGLSSQLSNMSVNCC
;
A
#
# COMPACT_ATOMS: atom_id res chain seq x y z
N MET A 1 -3.69 3.29 -42.05
CA MET A 1 -3.04 2.28 -41.18
C MET A 1 -3.39 2.46 -39.69
N ALA A 2 -4.40 3.26 -39.31
CA ALA A 2 -4.71 3.55 -37.90
C ALA A 2 -5.87 2.72 -37.31
N SER A 3 -6.57 1.88 -38.09
CA SER A 3 -7.75 1.16 -37.59
C SER A 3 -7.42 -0.17 -36.90
N LEU A 4 -6.31 -0.82 -37.27
CA LEU A 4 -5.97 -2.15 -36.72
C LEU A 4 -5.59 -2.11 -35.24
N GLU A 5 -4.99 -1.01 -34.78
CA GLU A 5 -4.59 -0.84 -33.37
C GLU A 5 -5.80 -0.55 -32.47
N GLU A 6 -6.82 0.15 -32.98
CA GLU A 6 -8.04 0.47 -32.24
C GLU A 6 -8.92 -0.78 -32.07
N ASP A 7 -9.05 -1.60 -33.11
CA ASP A 7 -9.77 -2.87 -33.07
C ASP A 7 -9.11 -3.89 -32.10
N GLU A 8 -7.77 -3.94 -32.06
CA GLU A 8 -7.02 -4.79 -31.12
C GLU A 8 -7.22 -4.33 -29.66
N LEU A 9 -7.26 -3.01 -29.42
CA LEU A 9 -7.49 -2.45 -28.09
C LEU A 9 -8.91 -2.75 -27.59
N VAL A 10 -9.91 -2.61 -28.48
CA VAL A 10 -11.31 -2.92 -28.17
C VAL A 10 -11.46 -4.40 -27.84
N GLN A 11 -10.84 -5.29 -28.61
CA GLN A 11 -10.85 -6.73 -28.36
C GLN A 11 -10.23 -7.07 -26.99
N MET A 12 -9.11 -6.44 -26.62
CA MET A 12 -8.49 -6.63 -25.30
C MET A 12 -9.39 -6.18 -24.13
N VAL A 13 -10.13 -5.08 -24.31
CA VAL A 13 -11.08 -4.59 -23.30
C VAL A 13 -12.30 -5.52 -23.21
N GLN A 14 -12.82 -6.00 -24.34
CA GLN A 14 -13.92 -6.97 -24.39
C GLN A 14 -13.54 -8.28 -23.69
N ASP A 15 -12.37 -8.84 -24.01
CA ASP A 15 -11.87 -10.07 -23.39
C ASP A 15 -11.67 -9.90 -21.89
N PHE A 16 -11.20 -8.74 -21.42
CA PHE A 16 -11.05 -8.46 -19.99
C PHE A 16 -12.40 -8.39 -19.26
N ILE A 17 -13.42 -7.77 -19.88
CA ILE A 17 -14.77 -7.65 -19.31
C ILE A 17 -15.51 -8.99 -19.32
N GLU A 18 -15.38 -9.77 -20.40
CA GLU A 18 -16.05 -11.07 -20.55
C GLU A 18 -15.39 -12.16 -19.69
N SER A 19 -14.08 -12.06 -19.43
CA SER A 19 -13.34 -13.00 -18.55
C SER A 19 -13.77 -12.95 -17.08
N GLU A 20 -14.52 -11.92 -16.64
CA GLU A 20 -15.09 -11.84 -15.28
C GLU A 20 -16.53 -12.36 -15.17
N SER A 21 -17.14 -12.85 -16.26
CA SER A 21 -18.55 -13.28 -16.26
C SER A 21 -18.78 -14.74 -16.66
N THR A 22 -19.21 -15.53 -15.67
CA THR A 22 -20.07 -16.72 -15.78
C THR A 22 -19.51 -17.99 -16.46
N SER A 23 -18.78 -18.80 -15.69
CA SER A 23 -18.86 -20.27 -15.82
C SER A 23 -19.84 -20.82 -14.77
N PRO A 24 -20.89 -21.58 -15.14
CA PRO A 24 -21.63 -22.39 -14.20
C PRO A 24 -20.89 -23.72 -14.03
N THR A 25 -19.93 -23.78 -13.10
CA THR A 25 -19.17 -25.01 -12.85
C THR A 25 -19.33 -25.44 -11.39
N SER A 26 -20.31 -26.32 -11.19
CA SER A 26 -20.22 -27.53 -10.36
C SER A 26 -19.42 -27.42 -9.06
N SER A 27 -20.15 -27.11 -7.98
CA SER A 27 -20.10 -27.83 -6.70
C SER A 27 -18.77 -28.49 -6.31
N THR A 28 -17.85 -27.73 -5.73
CA THR A 28 -17.01 -28.24 -4.64
C THR A 28 -16.80 -27.10 -3.66
N SER A 29 -17.61 -27.07 -2.61
CA SER A 29 -17.45 -26.17 -1.47
C SER A 29 -16.11 -26.46 -0.82
N SER A 30 -15.07 -25.69 -1.17
CA SER A 30 -13.97 -25.52 -0.25
C SER A 30 -14.56 -24.80 0.96
N ASN A 31 -14.55 -25.47 2.11
CA ASN A 31 -14.97 -24.92 3.39
C ASN A 31 -14.08 -23.74 3.78
N CYS A 32 -14.21 -22.59 3.12
CA CYS A 32 -13.81 -21.33 3.71
C CYS A 32 -14.94 -20.95 4.66
N HIS A 33 -14.85 -21.43 5.91
CA HIS A 33 -15.70 -20.92 6.97
C HIS A 33 -15.54 -19.40 6.96
N THR A 34 -16.56 -18.68 6.50
CA THR A 34 -16.65 -17.23 6.70
C THR A 34 -16.64 -17.04 8.20
N LEU A 35 -15.46 -16.70 8.74
CA LEU A 35 -15.33 -16.45 10.17
C LEU A 35 -16.37 -15.41 10.52
N ASN A 36 -17.22 -15.70 11.51
CA ASN A 36 -18.17 -14.71 11.99
C ASN A 36 -17.37 -13.47 12.41
N HIS A 37 -17.89 -12.28 12.10
CA HIS A 37 -17.28 -10.99 12.45
C HIS A 37 -16.79 -10.95 13.91
N ARG A 38 -17.57 -11.51 14.84
CA ARG A 38 -17.18 -11.61 16.25
C ARG A 38 -15.87 -12.39 16.46
N THR A 39 -15.70 -13.49 15.75
CA THR A 39 -14.46 -14.29 15.78
C THR A 39 -13.30 -13.52 15.17
N GLN A 40 -13.53 -12.83 14.04
CA GLN A 40 -12.49 -12.00 13.41
C GLN A 40 -12.01 -10.89 14.37
N TYR A 41 -12.94 -10.24 15.09
CA TYR A 41 -12.60 -9.25 16.10
C TYR A 41 -11.71 -9.81 17.22
N PHE A 42 -12.08 -10.96 17.81
CA PHE A 42 -11.26 -11.56 18.86
C PHE A 42 -9.88 -12.00 18.37
N ILE A 43 -9.79 -12.56 17.16
CA ILE A 43 -8.49 -12.91 16.56
C ILE A 43 -7.65 -11.64 16.36
N LEU A 44 -8.24 -10.55 15.87
CA LEU A 44 -7.50 -9.29 15.70
C LEU A 44 -6.97 -8.78 17.05
N GLN A 45 -7.81 -8.77 18.08
CA GLN A 45 -7.40 -8.33 19.42
C GLN A 45 -6.30 -9.21 20.01
N ASP A 46 -6.38 -10.52 19.78
CA ASP A 46 -5.35 -11.47 20.21
C ASP A 46 -4.02 -11.21 19.50
N VAL A 47 -4.01 -11.04 18.17
CA VAL A 47 -2.80 -10.71 17.40
C VAL A 47 -2.20 -9.37 17.83
N LEU A 48 -3.04 -8.36 18.07
CA LEU A 48 -2.58 -7.03 18.51
C LEU A 48 -1.93 -7.08 19.90
N ARG A 49 -2.44 -7.92 20.81
CA ARG A 49 -1.92 -8.08 22.18
C ARG A 49 -0.73 -9.05 22.27
N SER A 50 -0.83 -10.21 21.63
CA SER A 50 0.09 -11.35 21.82
C SER A 50 1.52 -11.08 21.34
N GLU A 51 1.72 -10.21 20.35
CA GLU A 51 3.07 -9.82 19.90
C GLU A 51 3.49 -8.44 20.46
N GLY A 52 2.52 -7.63 20.93
CA GLY A 52 2.73 -6.30 21.50
C GLY A 52 3.44 -6.26 22.84
N ASP A 53 3.49 -7.38 23.57
CA ASP A 53 4.20 -7.49 24.85
C ASP A 53 5.71 -7.80 24.69
N THR A 54 6.22 -7.85 23.45
CA THR A 54 7.66 -7.79 23.26
C THR A 54 8.12 -6.40 23.72
N GLY A 55 8.88 -6.31 24.81
CA GLY A 55 9.33 -5.02 25.38
C GLY A 55 9.97 -4.07 24.36
N CYS A 56 10.52 -4.64 23.29
CA CYS A 56 11.00 -3.95 22.09
C CYS A 56 9.92 -3.16 21.33
N GLU A 57 8.77 -3.77 21.01
CA GLU A 57 7.65 -3.10 20.32
C GLU A 57 7.12 -1.92 21.15
N ALA A 58 6.91 -2.15 22.46
CA ALA A 58 6.44 -1.13 23.38
C ALA A 58 7.42 0.06 23.51
N LYS A 59 8.73 -0.22 23.53
CA LYS A 59 9.78 0.82 23.56
C LYS A 59 9.73 1.69 22.31
N VAL A 60 9.65 1.08 21.13
CA VAL A 60 9.56 1.81 19.84
C VAL A 60 8.27 2.60 19.76
N LEU A 61 7.13 1.99 20.09
CA LEU A 61 5.83 2.67 20.07
C LEU A 61 5.83 3.89 21.00
N LYS A 62 6.39 3.76 22.20
CA LYS A 62 6.53 4.88 23.15
C LYS A 62 7.42 5.99 22.59
N CYS A 63 8.55 5.66 21.97
CA CYS A 63 9.43 6.63 21.31
C CYS A 63 8.67 7.39 20.21
N VAL A 64 7.98 6.69 19.32
CA VAL A 64 7.18 7.29 18.23
C VAL A 64 6.12 8.23 18.80
N LEU A 65 5.34 7.78 19.79
CA LEU A 65 4.28 8.61 20.40
C LEU A 65 4.83 9.86 21.10
N ASN A 66 5.99 9.77 21.74
CA ASN A 66 6.63 10.93 22.38
C ASN A 66 7.02 12.00 21.35
N HIS A 67 7.64 11.59 20.23
CA HIS A 67 7.99 12.52 19.16
C HIS A 67 6.74 13.11 18.50
N MET A 68 5.73 12.29 18.22
CA MET A 68 4.47 12.75 17.60
C MET A 68 3.72 13.78 18.48
N ARG A 69 3.76 13.65 19.81
CA ARG A 69 3.20 14.65 20.74
C ARG A 69 4.00 15.95 20.79
N GLY A 70 5.33 15.87 20.65
CA GLY A 70 6.23 17.02 20.67
C GLY A 70 6.21 17.87 19.39
N ARG A 71 5.60 17.36 18.32
CA ARG A 71 5.50 18.01 17.01
C ARG A 71 4.48 19.17 17.03
N LYS A 72 4.82 20.27 17.72
CA LYS A 72 4.07 21.53 17.68
C LYS A 72 4.49 22.36 16.47
N GLY A 73 3.72 22.31 15.38
CA GLY A 73 3.65 23.37 14.34
C GLY A 73 4.91 23.74 13.55
N ALA A 74 6.07 23.14 13.84
CA ALA A 74 7.36 23.35 13.19
C ALA A 74 7.67 22.08 12.38
N GLU A 75 7.93 22.11 11.08
CA GLU A 75 8.61 23.08 10.26
C GLU A 75 8.06 22.94 8.84
N LYS A 76 8.00 24.03 8.05
CA LYS A 76 7.83 23.95 6.58
C LYS A 76 9.12 23.43 5.92
N THR A 77 9.70 22.35 6.45
CA THR A 77 10.86 21.70 5.88
C THR A 77 10.40 20.69 4.85
N LYS A 78 11.14 20.58 3.75
CA LYS A 78 10.88 19.68 2.60
C LYS A 78 10.90 18.19 2.97
N THR A 79 11.18 17.86 4.23
CA THR A 79 11.42 16.51 4.73
C THR A 79 10.10 15.81 5.03
N SER A 80 9.91 14.59 4.51
CA SER A 80 8.72 13.78 4.80
C SER A 80 8.62 13.48 6.31
N LEU A 81 7.40 13.24 6.80
CA LEU A 81 7.15 12.92 8.21
C LEU A 81 7.95 11.67 8.64
N SER A 82 8.04 10.66 7.78
CA SER A 82 8.81 9.44 8.02
C SER A 82 10.29 9.74 8.24
N LYS A 83 10.90 10.57 7.38
CA LYS A 83 12.31 10.99 7.50
C LYS A 83 12.56 11.77 8.78
N TRP A 84 11.66 12.69 9.13
CA TRP A 84 11.75 13.42 10.40
C TRP A 84 11.70 12.46 11.60
N LEU A 85 10.77 11.51 11.59
CA LEU A 85 10.61 10.56 12.69
C LEU A 85 11.84 9.64 12.81
N VAL A 86 12.38 9.15 11.69
CA VAL A 86 13.64 8.38 11.66
C VAL A 86 14.79 9.18 12.25
N MET A 87 14.95 10.46 11.88
CA MET A 87 15.98 11.33 12.47
C MET A 87 15.84 11.40 14.00
N ARG A 88 14.61 11.58 14.50
CA ARG A 88 14.33 11.65 15.94
C ARG A 88 14.59 10.32 16.66
N MET A 89 14.26 9.20 16.03
CA MET A 89 14.52 7.86 16.58
C MET A 89 16.01 7.55 16.64
N LYS A 90 16.78 7.93 15.61
CA LYS A 90 18.25 7.83 15.62
C LYS A 90 18.88 8.65 16.73
N MET A 91 18.37 9.86 17.00
CA MET A 91 18.84 10.69 18.13
C MET A 91 18.58 10.04 19.50
N ASP A 92 17.54 9.20 19.61
CA ASP A 92 17.26 8.41 20.82
C ASP A 92 18.08 7.09 20.88
N GLY A 93 18.98 6.86 19.91
CA GLY A 93 19.83 5.67 19.84
C GLY A 93 19.16 4.43 19.26
N LEU A 94 18.06 4.58 18.51
CA LEU A 94 17.45 3.46 17.78
C LEU A 94 18.01 3.39 16.36
N ASP A 95 18.32 2.18 15.87
CA ASP A 95 18.63 1.95 14.47
C ASP A 95 17.33 1.95 13.65
N ALA A 96 16.95 3.13 13.17
CA ALA A 96 15.76 3.35 12.36
C ALA A 96 16.14 3.79 10.94
N SER A 97 15.41 3.33 9.93
CA SER A 97 15.57 3.75 8.55
C SER A 97 14.23 3.87 7.82
N VAL A 98 14.17 4.72 6.79
CA VAL A 98 13.01 4.78 5.90
C VAL A 98 13.18 3.69 4.85
N CYS A 99 12.19 2.81 4.74
CA CYS A 99 12.12 1.77 3.73
C CYS A 99 11.13 2.15 2.65
N HIS A 100 11.56 1.99 1.40
CA HIS A 100 10.70 2.13 0.24
C HIS A 100 10.55 0.78 -0.44
N THR A 101 9.32 0.30 -0.55
CA THR A 101 8.98 -0.90 -1.32
C THR A 101 8.37 -0.53 -2.65
N SER A 102 8.72 -1.28 -3.68
CA SER A 102 8.07 -1.22 -4.99
C SER A 102 7.80 -2.64 -5.47
N TRP A 103 6.73 -2.84 -6.21
CA TRP A 103 6.42 -4.12 -6.84
C TRP A 103 5.87 -3.89 -8.25
N ALA A 104 6.26 -4.76 -9.17
CA ALA A 104 5.79 -4.72 -10.54
C ALA A 104 4.35 -5.25 -10.64
N THR A 105 3.66 -4.87 -11.71
CA THR A 105 2.36 -5.46 -12.04
C THR A 105 2.53 -6.96 -12.26
N SER A 106 1.69 -7.75 -11.60
CA SER A 106 1.54 -9.18 -11.81
C SER A 106 0.06 -9.52 -11.98
N LEU A 107 -0.27 -10.76 -12.33
CA LEU A 107 -1.66 -11.19 -12.52
C LEU A 107 -2.49 -10.90 -11.26
N GLY A 108 -3.44 -9.96 -11.39
CA GLY A 108 -4.33 -9.55 -10.30
C GLY A 108 -3.72 -8.61 -9.24
N CYS A 109 -2.48 -8.16 -9.42
CA CYS A 109 -1.82 -7.23 -8.49
C CYS A 109 -1.15 -6.09 -9.28
N PRO A 110 -1.76 -4.90 -9.37
CA PRO A 110 -1.18 -3.76 -10.06
C PRO A 110 0.11 -3.29 -9.38
N ALA A 111 0.99 -2.67 -10.16
CA ALA A 111 2.20 -2.04 -9.64
C ALA A 111 1.88 -0.99 -8.57
N GLY A 112 2.82 -0.80 -7.65
CA GLY A 112 2.71 0.21 -6.62
C GLY A 112 4.01 0.41 -5.88
N GLU A 113 4.01 1.45 -5.05
CA GLU A 113 5.08 1.81 -4.16
C GLU A 113 4.52 2.18 -2.78
N TYR A 114 5.35 2.04 -1.75
CA TYR A 114 4.95 2.36 -0.39
C TYR A 114 6.18 2.72 0.46
N GLU A 115 6.00 3.64 1.41
CA GLU A 115 7.02 4.09 2.36
C GLU A 115 6.59 3.70 3.78
N TYR A 116 7.51 3.12 4.54
CA TYR A 116 7.34 2.85 5.98
C TYR A 116 8.68 3.01 6.69
N ILE A 117 8.68 2.88 8.01
CA ILE A 117 9.89 2.95 8.84
C ILE A 117 10.23 1.55 9.30
N GLU A 118 11.49 1.17 9.19
CA GLU A 118 12.06 -0.05 9.76
C GLU A 118 12.91 0.32 10.98
N VAL A 119 12.81 -0.48 12.04
CA VAL A 119 13.67 -0.39 13.21
C VAL A 119 14.33 -1.74 13.44
N ILE A 120 15.66 -1.74 13.53
CA ILE A 120 16.44 -2.91 13.88
C ILE A 120 16.73 -2.85 15.38
N ILE A 121 16.37 -3.92 16.09
CA ILE A 121 16.62 -4.03 17.53
C ILE A 121 17.46 -5.27 17.77
N GLU A 122 18.62 -5.06 18.39
CA GLU A 122 19.40 -6.14 18.98
C GLU A 122 18.68 -6.60 20.24
N ASP A 123 18.09 -7.80 20.18
CA ASP A 123 17.49 -8.43 21.34
C ASP A 123 18.46 -9.47 21.91
N ASP A 124 18.98 -9.21 23.11
CA ASP A 124 19.86 -10.14 23.84
C ASP A 124 19.18 -11.51 24.05
N GLN A 125 17.85 -11.57 24.04
CA GLN A 125 17.10 -12.82 24.24
C GLN A 125 17.05 -13.69 22.98
N ASN A 126 17.32 -13.13 21.78
CA ASN A 126 17.14 -13.84 20.52
C ASN A 126 18.47 -14.29 19.88
N CYS A 127 19.36 -14.92 20.66
CA CYS A 127 20.61 -15.55 20.18
C CYS A 127 21.45 -14.62 19.27
N GLY A 128 21.47 -13.32 19.55
CA GLY A 128 22.20 -12.31 18.78
C GLY A 128 21.62 -12.03 17.38
N LYS A 129 20.42 -12.49 17.05
CA LYS A 129 19.76 -12.14 15.78
C LYS A 129 19.02 -10.81 15.93
N PRO A 130 19.34 -9.80 15.10
CA PRO A 130 18.60 -8.55 15.10
C PRO A 130 17.14 -8.80 14.73
N THR A 131 16.22 -8.25 15.51
CA THR A 131 14.78 -8.29 15.24
C THR A 131 14.38 -7.06 14.45
N ARG A 132 13.79 -7.29 13.29
CA ARG A 132 13.24 -6.26 12.41
C ARG A 132 11.82 -5.91 12.85
N LEU A 133 11.59 -4.65 13.19
CA LEU A 133 10.25 -4.10 13.43
C LEU A 133 9.85 -3.15 12.30
N ILE A 134 8.61 -3.30 11.85
CA ILE A 134 7.95 -2.41 10.92
C ILE A 134 7.15 -1.39 11.72
N VAL A 135 7.34 -0.12 11.37
CA VAL A 135 6.63 1.03 11.93
C VAL A 135 5.90 1.75 10.80
N ASP A 136 4.58 1.76 10.89
CA ASP A 136 3.71 2.47 9.96
C ASP A 136 2.85 3.47 10.74
N ILE A 137 3.00 4.75 10.40
CA ILE A 137 2.39 5.87 11.12
C ILE A 137 0.95 6.18 10.71
N ASP A 138 0.47 5.58 9.61
CA ASP A 138 -0.89 5.76 9.11
C ASP A 138 -1.51 4.41 8.69
N PHE A 139 -1.32 3.40 9.54
CA PHE A 139 -1.67 2.02 9.24
C PHE A 139 -3.18 1.80 9.11
N ARG A 140 -3.97 2.43 9.99
CA ARG A 140 -5.43 2.25 10.00
C ARG A 140 -6.09 2.73 8.69
N SER A 141 -5.65 3.86 8.14
CA SER A 141 -6.23 4.44 6.93
C SER A 141 -6.08 3.50 5.72
N GLN A 142 -5.05 2.65 5.74
CA GLN A 142 -4.80 1.66 4.70
C GLN A 142 -5.94 0.64 4.55
N PHE A 143 -6.84 0.50 5.52
CA PHE A 143 -7.97 -0.44 5.50
C PHE A 143 -9.34 0.22 5.37
N GLU A 144 -9.42 1.52 5.08
CA GLU A 144 -10.72 2.17 4.89
C GLU A 144 -11.43 1.67 3.62
N VAL A 145 -12.74 1.48 3.68
CA VAL A 145 -13.56 1.07 2.53
C VAL A 145 -14.76 1.99 2.37
N ALA A 146 -15.24 2.14 1.14
CA ALA A 146 -16.48 2.85 0.87
C ALA A 146 -17.68 2.08 1.46
N ARG A 147 -18.55 2.79 2.18
CA ARG A 147 -19.80 2.25 2.76
C ARG A 147 -19.54 1.04 3.68
N PRO A 148 -18.72 1.16 4.73
CA PRO A 148 -18.41 0.02 5.59
C PRO A 148 -19.69 -0.54 6.24
N THR A 149 -19.74 -1.86 6.42
CA THR A 149 -20.73 -2.47 7.33
C THR A 149 -20.38 -2.06 8.76
N GLN A 150 -21.38 -2.07 9.65
CA GLN A 150 -21.15 -1.72 11.06
C GLN A 150 -20.07 -2.62 11.69
N ASN A 151 -20.15 -3.91 11.38
CA ASN A 151 -19.16 -4.93 11.72
C ASN A 151 -17.75 -4.56 11.22
N TYR A 152 -17.59 -4.25 9.93
CA TYR A 152 -16.29 -3.89 9.39
C TYR A 152 -15.72 -2.62 10.05
N LYS A 153 -16.58 -1.63 10.30
CA LYS A 153 -16.20 -0.39 10.98
C LYS A 153 -15.67 -0.66 12.39
N GLU A 154 -16.38 -1.48 13.18
CA GLU A 154 -15.92 -1.87 14.53
C GLU A 154 -14.56 -2.59 14.51
N LEU A 155 -14.33 -3.41 13.48
CA LEU A 155 -13.06 -4.10 13.29
C LEU A 155 -11.93 -3.09 12.99
N THR A 156 -12.14 -2.18 12.03
CA THR A 156 -11.14 -1.16 11.64
C THR A 156 -10.89 -0.13 12.75
N ASP A 157 -11.90 0.24 13.53
CA ASP A 157 -11.76 1.19 14.65
C ASP A 157 -10.85 0.63 15.75
N SER A 158 -10.75 -0.70 15.84
CA SER A 158 -9.90 -1.41 16.80
C SER A 158 -8.43 -1.54 16.35
N VAL A 159 -8.13 -1.30 15.07
CA VAL A 159 -6.76 -1.32 14.52
C VAL A 159 -5.99 -0.09 15.01
N PRO A 160 -4.73 -0.18 15.44
CA PRO A 160 -3.97 0.99 15.86
C PRO A 160 -3.70 1.93 14.67
N VAL A 161 -3.72 3.24 14.92
CA VAL A 161 -3.35 4.25 13.90
C VAL A 161 -1.88 4.09 13.52
N ILE A 162 -1.03 3.89 14.52
CA ILE A 162 0.40 3.60 14.34
C ILE A 162 0.63 2.12 14.63
N LEU A 163 1.05 1.36 13.62
CA LEU A 163 1.46 -0.03 13.82
C LEU A 163 2.96 -0.06 14.17
N VAL A 164 3.28 -0.83 15.21
CA VAL A 164 4.63 -1.31 15.47
C VAL A 164 4.53 -2.83 15.61
N GLY A 165 5.31 -3.56 14.82
CA GLY A 165 5.21 -5.01 14.79
C GLY A 165 6.25 -5.71 13.95
N THR A 166 6.41 -7.02 14.19
CA THR A 166 7.15 -7.90 13.28
C THR A 166 6.41 -8.13 11.95
N GLU A 167 7.11 -8.64 10.95
CA GLU A 167 6.51 -9.05 9.68
C GLU A 167 5.39 -10.08 9.87
N ASN A 168 5.57 -11.03 10.78
CA ASN A 168 4.58 -12.06 11.08
C ASN A 168 3.28 -11.46 11.64
N LYS A 169 3.41 -10.50 12.56
CA LYS A 169 2.27 -9.74 13.11
C LYS A 169 1.50 -9.03 12.01
N LEU A 170 2.24 -8.32 11.17
CA LEU A 170 1.69 -7.57 10.05
C LEU A 170 0.94 -8.48 9.07
N CYS A 171 1.53 -9.62 8.69
CA CYS A 171 0.90 -10.62 7.82
C CYS A 171 -0.46 -11.07 8.35
N LYS A 172 -0.53 -11.46 9.62
CA LYS A 172 -1.76 -11.92 10.28
C LYS A 172 -2.84 -10.84 10.25
N ILE A 173 -2.48 -9.60 10.60
CA ILE A 173 -3.39 -8.45 10.61
C ILE A 173 -3.92 -8.18 9.20
N ILE A 174 -3.03 -8.11 8.19
CA ILE A 174 -3.43 -7.86 6.79
C ILE A 174 -4.37 -8.95 6.29
N SER A 175 -4.03 -10.22 6.47
CA SER A 175 -4.86 -11.33 5.99
C SER A 175 -6.28 -11.28 6.57
N LEU A 176 -6.39 -10.97 7.86
CA LEU A 176 -7.66 -10.84 8.56
C LEU A 176 -8.48 -9.64 8.05
N LEU A 177 -7.87 -8.46 8.01
CA LEU A 177 -8.56 -7.23 7.59
C LEU A 177 -8.94 -7.24 6.11
N CYS A 178 -8.10 -7.81 5.23
CA CYS A 178 -8.42 -7.99 3.81
C CYS A 178 -9.58 -8.98 3.61
N SER A 179 -9.64 -10.06 4.39
CA SER A 179 -10.77 -10.99 4.37
C SER A 179 -12.07 -10.29 4.78
N ALA A 180 -12.03 -9.53 5.88
CA ALA A 180 -13.15 -8.73 6.36
C ALA A 180 -13.58 -7.65 5.35
N ALA A 181 -12.62 -7.00 4.68
CA ALA A 181 -12.87 -5.98 3.66
C ALA A 181 -13.59 -6.58 2.45
N LYS A 182 -13.13 -7.76 1.98
CA LYS A 182 -13.77 -8.51 0.91
C LYS A 182 -15.22 -8.84 1.25
N GLN A 183 -15.48 -9.32 2.45
CA GLN A 183 -16.82 -9.61 2.92
C GLN A 183 -17.69 -8.34 2.95
N CYS A 184 -17.18 -7.25 3.53
CA CYS A 184 -17.88 -5.97 3.60
C CYS A 184 -18.26 -5.44 2.20
N LEU A 185 -17.33 -5.44 1.25
CA LEU A 185 -17.58 -4.95 -0.11
C LEU A 185 -18.63 -5.81 -0.82
N ARG A 186 -18.52 -7.14 -0.71
CA ARG A 186 -19.50 -8.08 -1.28
C ARG A 186 -20.90 -7.90 -0.70
N GLU A 187 -21.02 -7.75 0.62
CA GLU A 187 -22.29 -7.49 1.29
C GLU A 187 -22.93 -6.16 0.84
N LYS A 188 -22.12 -5.19 0.41
CA LYS A 188 -22.57 -3.91 -0.13
C LYS A 188 -22.78 -3.90 -1.64
N GLY A 189 -22.61 -5.04 -2.32
CA GLY A 189 -22.72 -5.16 -3.77
C GLY A 189 -21.61 -4.42 -4.52
N LEU A 190 -20.45 -4.22 -3.88
CA LEU A 190 -19.28 -3.57 -4.46
C LEU A 190 -18.24 -4.61 -4.89
N HIS A 191 -17.59 -4.36 -6.02
CA HIS A 191 -16.45 -5.17 -6.46
C HIS A 191 -15.26 -5.01 -5.49
N VAL A 192 -14.42 -6.03 -5.37
CA VAL A 192 -13.22 -6.00 -4.53
C VAL A 192 -12.06 -5.48 -5.37
N PRO A 193 -11.60 -4.24 -5.17
CA PRO A 193 -10.51 -3.74 -5.98
C PRO A 193 -9.19 -4.48 -5.68
N PRO A 194 -8.24 -4.53 -6.62
CA PRO A 194 -6.97 -5.23 -6.44
C PRO A 194 -6.20 -4.79 -5.19
N TRP A 195 -6.24 -3.51 -4.84
CA TRP A 195 -5.57 -2.96 -3.66
C TRP A 195 -6.22 -3.32 -2.32
N ARG A 196 -7.32 -4.08 -2.34
CA ARG A 196 -7.96 -4.65 -1.14
C ARG A 196 -7.73 -6.17 -1.04
N THR A 197 -6.89 -6.72 -1.92
CA THR A 197 -6.42 -8.10 -1.81
C THR A 197 -5.29 -8.21 -0.77
N ALA A 198 -5.17 -9.38 -0.14
CA ALA A 198 -4.10 -9.62 0.83
C ALA A 198 -2.72 -9.59 0.16
N SER A 199 -2.60 -10.06 -1.08
CA SER A 199 -1.34 -10.04 -1.84
C SER A 199 -0.84 -8.62 -2.09
N TYR A 200 -1.70 -7.73 -2.60
CA TYR A 200 -1.34 -6.33 -2.81
C TYR A 200 -0.98 -5.63 -1.49
N MET A 201 -1.79 -5.86 -0.45
CA MET A 201 -1.53 -5.23 0.84
C MET A 201 -0.24 -5.74 1.47
N GLN A 202 0.07 -7.04 1.39
CA GLN A 202 1.35 -7.57 1.88
C GLN A 202 2.55 -7.01 1.11
N ALA A 203 2.42 -6.80 -0.21
CA ALA A 203 3.49 -6.24 -1.03
C ALA A 203 3.96 -4.84 -0.56
N LYS A 204 3.06 -4.03 0.03
CA LYS A 204 3.38 -2.70 0.59
C LYS A 204 4.47 -2.70 1.66
N TRP A 205 4.68 -3.80 2.36
CA TRP A 205 5.68 -3.86 3.43
C TRP A 205 6.71 -4.97 3.24
N LEU A 206 6.35 -6.00 2.46
CA LEU A 206 7.13 -7.23 2.36
C LEU A 206 7.81 -7.41 0.99
N SER A 207 7.57 -6.53 0.02
CA SER A 207 8.35 -6.58 -1.23
C SER A 207 9.80 -6.15 -0.98
N VAL A 208 10.65 -6.38 -1.99
CA VAL A 208 12.05 -5.93 -1.94
C VAL A 208 12.08 -4.43 -1.68
N SER A 209 12.71 -4.06 -0.57
CA SER A 209 12.82 -2.69 -0.10
C SER A 209 14.14 -2.08 -0.55
N ARG A 210 14.10 -0.88 -1.12
CA ARG A 210 15.26 -0.01 -1.23
C ARG A 210 15.37 0.78 0.07
N LYS A 211 16.48 0.64 0.78
CA LYS A 211 16.84 1.51 1.91
C LYS A 211 17.45 2.78 1.34
N GLU A 212 17.04 3.96 1.81
CA GLU A 212 17.78 5.17 1.50
C GLU A 212 19.16 5.08 2.18
N PRO A 213 20.28 5.20 1.46
CA PRO A 213 21.59 5.22 2.09
C PRO A 213 21.66 6.45 2.99
N SER A 214 21.93 6.24 4.29
CA SER A 214 22.26 7.33 5.21
C SER A 214 23.56 7.96 4.73
N HIS A 215 23.47 9.19 4.23
CA HIS A 215 24.61 9.91 3.68
C HIS A 215 25.49 10.47 4.81
N ASP A 216 26.27 9.60 5.46
CA ASP A 216 27.37 9.98 6.32
C ASP A 216 28.68 10.00 5.50
N VAL A 217 29.22 11.21 5.33
CA VAL A 217 30.63 11.58 5.07
C VAL A 217 31.38 10.87 3.92
N ILE A 218 31.47 11.62 2.81
CA ILE A 218 32.56 11.73 1.81
C ILE A 218 33.83 10.90 2.11
N GLY A 219 34.02 9.83 1.32
CA GLY A 219 35.30 9.17 1.10
C GLY A 219 35.40 8.82 -0.39
N TYR A 220 36.24 9.54 -1.12
CA TYR A 220 36.62 9.21 -2.49
C TYR A 220 37.49 7.94 -2.46
N ASP A 221 37.07 6.88 -3.13
CA ASP A 221 37.98 5.86 -3.64
C ASP A 221 37.42 5.32 -4.97
N ASP A 222 38.17 5.57 -6.03
CA ASP A 222 37.93 5.10 -7.39
C ASP A 222 38.24 3.61 -7.47
N HIS A 223 37.29 2.78 -7.92
CA HIS A 223 37.63 1.52 -8.60
C HIS A 223 36.50 1.09 -9.54
N GLU A 224 36.80 1.14 -10.84
CA GLU A 224 36.04 0.52 -11.93
C GLU A 224 36.04 -1.02 -11.80
N HIS A 225 34.87 -1.67 -11.95
CA HIS A 225 34.67 -2.79 -12.87
C HIS A 225 33.23 -3.36 -12.85
N ALA A 226 32.75 -3.62 -14.07
CA ALA A 226 31.86 -4.71 -14.51
C ALA A 226 30.34 -4.63 -14.24
N ASP A 227 29.64 -4.16 -15.28
CA ASP A 227 28.58 -4.87 -16.04
C ASP A 227 27.47 -5.62 -15.25
N ALA A 228 26.30 -4.99 -15.15
CA ALA A 228 25.01 -5.66 -14.91
C ALA A 228 23.83 -4.78 -15.37
N ASP A 229 23.39 -5.04 -16.60
CA ASP A 229 22.03 -5.01 -17.14
C ASP A 229 20.97 -4.00 -16.62
N ILE A 230 20.63 -3.08 -17.53
CA ILE A 230 19.28 -2.82 -18.08
C ILE A 230 18.13 -2.71 -17.06
N ILE A 231 17.86 -1.49 -16.59
CA ILE A 231 16.47 -1.00 -16.43
C ILE A 231 16.40 0.39 -17.08
N GLY A 232 16.03 0.41 -18.35
CA GLY A 232 15.80 1.65 -19.08
C GLY A 232 14.66 2.44 -18.45
N ASN A 233 14.93 3.69 -18.08
CA ASN A 233 13.91 4.67 -17.72
C ASN A 233 12.92 4.83 -18.89
N TRP A 234 11.73 4.27 -18.74
CA TRP A 234 10.65 4.47 -19.71
C TRP A 234 10.13 5.90 -19.58
N VAL A 235 10.26 6.69 -20.66
CA VAL A 235 9.69 8.03 -20.76
C VAL A 235 8.59 7.98 -21.82
N PRO A 236 7.33 8.31 -21.48
CA PRO A 236 6.25 8.24 -22.45
C PRO A 236 6.45 9.28 -23.56
N PRO A 237 6.13 8.94 -24.81
CA PRO A 237 6.36 9.83 -25.94
C PRO A 237 5.45 11.06 -25.82
N SER A 238 6.06 12.24 -25.95
CA SER A 238 5.33 13.51 -25.98
C SER A 238 4.53 13.61 -27.28
N LEU A 239 3.21 13.44 -27.18
CA LEU A 239 2.27 13.66 -28.28
C LEU A 239 2.23 15.15 -28.62
N LYS A 240 2.86 15.55 -29.73
CA LYS A 240 2.72 16.91 -30.27
C LYS A 240 1.29 17.08 -30.81
N PRO A 241 0.60 18.19 -30.52
CA PRO A 241 -0.70 18.46 -31.11
C PRO A 241 -0.50 18.65 -32.62
N LYS A 242 -1.06 17.73 -33.41
CA LYS A 242 -1.07 17.79 -34.87
C LYS A 242 -2.01 18.91 -35.30
N LYS A 243 -1.41 20.03 -35.72
CA LYS A 243 -2.10 21.15 -36.40
C LYS A 243 -2.75 20.58 -37.67
N ARG A 244 -4.08 20.54 -37.72
CA ARG A 244 -4.82 20.21 -38.95
C ARG A 244 -5.10 21.52 -39.67
N ASP A 245 -4.57 21.62 -40.88
CA ASP A 245 -4.89 22.67 -41.83
C ASP A 245 -6.36 22.61 -42.22
N LEU A 246 -6.90 23.81 -42.43
CA LEU A 246 -8.26 24.10 -42.85
C LEU A 246 -8.53 23.50 -44.24
N ASP A 247 -9.40 22.49 -44.34
CA ASP A 247 -10.47 22.48 -45.33
C ASP A 247 -11.45 21.31 -45.06
N GLY A 248 -12.74 21.53 -45.33
CA GLY A 248 -13.69 20.46 -45.66
C GLY A 248 -14.20 19.53 -44.55
N GLY A 249 -15.36 19.89 -44.00
CA GLY A 249 -16.54 19.01 -43.92
C GLY A 249 -16.48 17.69 -43.13
N GLY A 250 -17.34 17.59 -42.11
CA GLY A 250 -17.93 16.31 -41.69
C GLY A 250 -17.65 15.88 -40.25
N SER A 251 -18.61 16.21 -39.37
CA SER A 251 -19.09 15.40 -38.25
C SER A 251 -18.06 14.80 -37.28
N GLY A 252 -17.81 15.50 -36.18
CA GLY A 252 -17.08 14.99 -35.01
C GLY A 252 -17.58 15.63 -33.72
N LEU A 253 -18.28 14.82 -32.93
CA LEU A 253 -18.43 14.79 -31.48
C LEU A 253 -18.00 16.00 -30.63
N SER A 254 -18.85 16.28 -29.64
CA SER A 254 -18.56 16.89 -28.32
C SER A 254 -19.13 18.29 -28.10
N SER A 255 -20.41 18.34 -27.71
CA SER A 255 -20.98 19.44 -26.95
C SER A 255 -20.87 19.13 -25.44
N GLN A 256 -19.93 19.80 -24.80
CA GLN A 256 -20.20 20.61 -23.61
C GLN A 256 -20.81 19.88 -22.40
N LEU A 257 -19.95 19.22 -21.62
CA LEU A 257 -20.12 19.19 -20.15
C LEU A 257 -19.80 20.59 -19.59
N SER A 258 -20.65 21.55 -19.93
CA SER A 258 -20.70 22.89 -19.37
C SER A 258 -22.14 23.13 -18.94
N ASN A 259 -22.47 22.73 -17.71
CA ASN A 259 -23.59 23.20 -16.87
C ASN A 259 -24.13 22.08 -15.99
N MET A 260 -23.59 21.92 -14.78
CA MET A 260 -24.34 21.35 -13.65
C MET A 260 -23.85 22.05 -12.37
N SER A 261 -24.44 23.21 -12.09
CA SER A 261 -24.52 23.70 -10.71
C SER A 261 -25.64 22.93 -10.01
N VAL A 262 -25.34 22.38 -8.83
CA VAL A 262 -26.36 21.83 -7.94
C VAL A 262 -26.64 22.93 -6.92
N ASN A 263 -27.77 23.63 -7.10
CA ASN A 263 -28.30 24.52 -6.07
C ASN A 263 -29.13 23.68 -5.11
N CYS A 264 -28.71 23.60 -3.85
CA CYS A 264 -29.52 23.12 -2.74
C CYS A 264 -30.60 24.14 -2.40
N CYS A 265 -31.85 23.68 -2.34
CA CYS A 265 -32.91 24.18 -1.47
C CYS A 265 -33.43 22.98 -0.68
#